data_AF-A0A9Y2E5H9-F1
#
_entry.id   AF-A0A9Y2E5H9-F1
#
_cell.length_a   1.000
_cell.length_b   1.000
_cell.length_c   1.000
_cell.angle_alpha   90.00
_cell.angle_beta   90.00
_cell.angle_gamma   90.00
#
_symmetry.space_group_name_H-M   'P 1'
#
loop_
_entity.id
_entity.type
_entity.pdbx_description
1 polymer ?
#
loop_
_entity_poly.entity_id
_entity_poly.type
_entity_poly.pdbx_seq_one_letter_code
_entity_poly.pdbx_strand_id
1 'polypeptide(L)'
;MDATADELAGLVDLFGGLTRTELERACSEVAYRTDGSSVETPTLEAAIESARSSFALVRYERAVPPAAGDEGTAPDDNGDGVSTEPLLVAGPTAFPSPPDHAEDLPHILDVEPRTIDRERLGERTRDRFARAADEALESGSNDRIRHLLDVSYDLEAWAPIDCTSERARLDDALE
;
A
#
# COMPACT_ATOMS: atom_id res chain seq x y z
N MET A 1 -2.83 -2.14 -19.24
CA MET A 1 -2.47 -3.25 -18.34
C MET A 1 -3.49 -3.32 -17.22
N ASP A 2 -4.09 -4.48 -17.01
CA ASP A 2 -4.92 -4.77 -15.83
C ASP A 2 -4.06 -5.52 -14.80
N ALA A 3 -3.34 -4.78 -13.96
CA ALA A 3 -2.43 -5.37 -12.98
C ALA A 3 -3.20 -6.01 -11.81
N THR A 4 -2.81 -7.22 -11.44
CA THR A 4 -3.30 -7.90 -10.23
C THR A 4 -2.71 -7.27 -8.96
N ALA A 5 -3.31 -7.58 -7.80
CA ALA A 5 -2.80 -7.09 -6.52
C ALA A 5 -1.37 -7.56 -6.24
N ASP A 6 -1.02 -8.79 -6.64
CA ASP A 6 0.31 -9.37 -6.46
C ASP A 6 1.34 -8.76 -7.42
N GLU A 7 0.94 -8.40 -8.64
CA GLU A 7 1.80 -7.67 -9.57
C GLU A 7 2.07 -6.24 -9.09
N LEU A 8 1.04 -5.54 -8.59
CA LEU A 8 1.24 -4.23 -7.97
C LEU A 8 2.12 -4.32 -6.72
N ALA A 9 1.90 -5.33 -5.87
CA ALA A 9 2.74 -5.60 -4.72
C ALA A 9 4.19 -5.90 -5.13
N GLY A 10 4.39 -6.70 -6.17
CA GLY A 10 5.70 -6.99 -6.76
C GLY A 10 6.40 -5.72 -7.26
N LEU A 11 5.68 -4.86 -7.99
CA LEU A 11 6.22 -3.60 -8.47
C LEU A 11 6.65 -2.68 -7.33
N VAL A 12 5.84 -2.51 -6.28
CA VAL A 12 6.25 -1.66 -5.15
C VAL A 12 7.38 -2.29 -4.34
N ASP A 13 7.43 -3.62 -4.24
CA ASP A 13 8.45 -4.37 -3.49
C ASP A 13 9.85 -4.22 -4.10
N LEU A 14 9.96 -4.16 -5.43
CA LEU A 14 11.23 -3.88 -6.14
C LEU A 14 11.92 -2.60 -5.65
N PHE A 15 11.15 -1.62 -5.17
CA PHE A 15 11.66 -0.34 -4.68
C PHE A 15 11.52 -0.21 -3.16
N GLY A 16 11.02 -1.23 -2.45
CA GLY A 16 10.65 -1.13 -1.05
C GLY A 16 9.52 -0.12 -0.76
N GLY A 17 8.84 0.37 -1.80
CA GLY A 17 7.71 1.28 -1.74
C GLY A 17 7.78 2.39 -2.77
N LEU A 18 6.64 2.71 -3.40
CA LEU A 18 6.52 3.73 -4.45
C LEU A 18 5.43 4.76 -4.12
N THR A 19 5.56 6.01 -4.58
CA THR A 19 4.42 6.93 -4.58
C THR A 19 3.38 6.51 -5.63
N ARG A 20 2.18 7.09 -5.58
CA ARG A 20 1.14 6.84 -6.59
C ARG A 20 1.65 7.18 -8.00
N THR A 21 2.32 8.31 -8.17
CA THR A 21 2.88 8.71 -9.47
C THR A 21 4.01 7.80 -9.94
N GLU A 22 4.88 7.34 -9.04
CA GLU A 22 5.95 6.40 -9.42
C GLU A 22 5.41 5.03 -9.82
N LEU A 23 4.40 4.52 -9.10
CA LEU A 23 3.73 3.27 -9.46
C LEU A 23 3.04 3.37 -10.82
N GLU A 24 2.39 4.49 -11.12
CA GLU A 24 1.77 4.74 -12.44
C GLU A 24 2.81 4.76 -13.58
N ARG A 25 3.98 5.37 -13.33
CA ARG A 25 5.12 5.32 -14.27
C ARG A 25 5.64 3.90 -14.44
N ALA A 26 5.83 3.15 -13.36
CA ALA A 26 6.29 1.77 -13.38
C ALA A 26 5.33 0.86 -14.18
N CYS A 27 4.03 0.94 -13.93
CA CYS A 27 3.05 0.18 -14.69
C CYS A 27 3.03 0.59 -16.18
N SER A 28 3.20 1.88 -16.49
CA SER A 28 3.25 2.36 -17.87
C SER A 28 4.48 1.83 -18.62
N GLU A 29 5.63 1.82 -17.95
CA GLU A 29 6.88 1.27 -18.49
C GLU A 29 6.80 -0.24 -18.74
N VAL A 30 6.13 -0.99 -17.87
CA VAL A 30 5.87 -2.43 -18.08
C VAL A 30 4.92 -2.63 -19.27
N ALA A 31 3.77 -1.94 -19.29
CA ALA A 31 2.80 -2.06 -20.37
C ALA A 31 3.41 -1.76 -21.75
N TYR A 32 4.27 -0.75 -21.81
CA TYR A 32 4.98 -0.40 -23.03
C TYR A 32 5.95 -1.50 -23.48
N ARG A 33 6.66 -2.13 -22.53
CA ARG A 33 7.59 -3.23 -22.85
C ARG A 33 6.89 -4.53 -23.24
N THR A 34 5.72 -4.82 -22.65
CA THR A 34 4.98 -6.06 -22.92
C THR A 34 4.34 -6.05 -24.31
N ASP A 35 3.65 -4.96 -24.68
CA ASP A 35 2.86 -4.92 -25.91
C ASP A 35 2.76 -3.52 -26.55
N GLY A 36 3.54 -2.55 -26.07
CA GLY A 36 3.55 -1.18 -26.59
C GLY A 36 2.35 -0.33 -26.16
N SER A 37 1.51 -0.85 -25.25
CA SER A 37 0.36 -0.14 -24.71
C SER A 37 0.74 0.78 -23.54
N SER A 38 -0.22 1.61 -23.11
CA SER A 38 -0.13 2.40 -21.88
C SER A 38 -1.11 1.89 -20.83
N VAL A 39 -0.90 2.32 -19.59
CA VAL A 39 -1.86 2.08 -18.51
C VAL A 39 -3.00 3.09 -18.58
N GLU A 40 -4.22 2.63 -18.39
CA GLU A 40 -5.38 3.50 -18.20
C GLU A 40 -5.46 3.90 -16.73
N THR A 41 -5.29 5.20 -16.44
CA THR A 41 -5.32 5.74 -15.08
C THR A 41 -6.53 5.29 -14.24
N PRO A 42 -7.79 5.33 -14.72
CA PRO A 42 -8.93 4.91 -13.89
C PRO A 42 -8.91 3.41 -13.55
N THR A 43 -8.41 2.57 -14.46
CA THR A 43 -8.25 1.14 -14.23
C THR A 43 -7.19 0.88 -13.16
N LEU A 44 -6.05 1.56 -13.24
CA LEU A 44 -4.99 1.47 -12.23
C LEU A 44 -5.46 1.96 -10.86
N GLU A 45 -6.18 3.07 -10.80
CA GLU A 45 -6.74 3.61 -9.55
C GLU A 45 -7.69 2.60 -8.89
N ALA A 46 -8.57 1.97 -9.67
CA ALA A 46 -9.47 0.94 -9.17
C ALA A 46 -8.69 -0.30 -8.66
N ALA A 47 -7.64 -0.72 -9.37
CA ALA A 47 -6.79 -1.83 -8.96
C ALA A 47 -6.05 -1.52 -7.64
N ILE A 48 -5.49 -0.32 -7.49
CA ILE A 48 -4.83 0.13 -6.26
C ILE A 48 -5.82 0.16 -5.09
N GLU A 49 -7.01 0.73 -5.26
CA GLU A 49 -8.00 0.79 -4.18
C GLU A 49 -8.51 -0.60 -3.79
N SER A 50 -8.69 -1.51 -4.76
CA SER A 50 -9.00 -2.91 -4.50
C SER A 50 -7.90 -3.60 -3.69
N ALA A 51 -6.64 -3.48 -4.13
CA ALA A 51 -5.49 -4.02 -3.42
C ALA A 51 -5.31 -3.42 -2.02
N ARG A 52 -5.65 -2.14 -1.84
CA ARG A 52 -5.66 -1.50 -0.53
C ARG A 52 -6.78 -2.04 0.36
N SER A 53 -7.95 -2.34 -0.19
CA SER A 53 -9.12 -2.85 0.55
C SER A 53 -8.91 -4.29 1.05
N SER A 54 -8.16 -5.09 0.29
CA SER A 54 -7.75 -6.46 0.64
C SER A 54 -6.47 -6.53 1.47
N PHE A 55 -5.87 -5.39 1.83
CA PHE A 55 -4.56 -5.30 2.51
C PHE A 55 -3.37 -5.86 1.70
N ALA A 56 -3.49 -6.02 0.38
CA ALA A 56 -2.38 -6.38 -0.49
C ALA A 56 -1.44 -5.19 -0.74
N LEU A 57 -1.96 -3.96 -0.62
CA LEU A 57 -1.17 -2.73 -0.56
C LEU A 57 -1.46 -1.94 0.72
N VAL A 58 -0.40 -1.44 1.34
CA VAL A 58 -0.46 -0.61 2.54
C VAL A 58 0.07 0.78 2.23
N ARG A 59 -0.62 1.79 2.76
CA ARG A 59 -0.19 3.18 2.68
C ARG A 59 0.77 3.49 3.83
N TYR A 60 1.95 4.00 3.52
CA TYR A 60 2.95 4.44 4.48
C TYR A 60 3.19 5.95 4.38
N GLU A 61 2.84 6.67 5.44
CA GLU A 61 3.12 8.09 5.56
C GLU A 61 4.54 8.28 6.09
N ARG A 62 5.43 8.76 5.23
CA ARG A 62 6.78 9.14 5.65
C ARG A 62 6.67 10.26 6.67
N ALA A 63 7.33 10.10 7.82
CA ALA A 63 7.53 11.22 8.71
C ALA A 63 8.44 12.22 7.98
N VAL A 64 7.88 13.35 7.55
CA VAL A 64 8.70 14.50 7.18
C VAL A 64 9.32 14.97 8.50
N PRO A 65 10.66 14.90 8.69
CA PRO A 65 11.25 15.51 9.87
C PRO A 65 10.81 16.99 9.87
N PRO A 66 10.37 17.55 11.02
CA PRO A 66 10.00 18.95 11.07
C PRO A 66 11.17 19.75 10.51
N ALA A 67 10.92 20.54 9.48
CA ALA A 67 11.94 21.35 8.84
C ALA A 67 12.69 22.09 9.94
N ALA A 68 13.98 21.81 10.08
CA ALA A 68 14.81 22.47 11.07
C ALA A 68 14.96 23.94 10.62
N GLY A 69 14.04 24.80 11.06
CA GLY A 69 14.19 26.26 11.02
C GLY A 69 13.29 27.06 10.09
N ASP A 70 11.99 26.77 9.96
CA ASP A 70 11.09 27.75 9.33
C ASP A 70 10.50 28.74 10.35
N GLU A 71 11.25 29.82 10.60
CA GLU A 71 10.69 31.03 11.19
C GLU A 71 9.90 31.79 10.12
N GLY A 72 8.59 31.55 10.08
CA GLY A 72 7.60 32.56 9.71
C GLY A 72 7.69 33.15 8.31
N THR A 73 7.73 32.32 7.26
CA THR A 73 7.39 32.77 5.91
C THR A 73 6.01 32.21 5.53
N ALA A 74 5.07 33.10 5.22
CA ALA A 74 3.76 32.69 4.71
C ALA A 74 3.95 31.84 3.44
N PRO A 75 3.16 30.76 3.25
CA PRO A 75 3.34 29.88 2.10
C PRO A 75 3.11 30.67 0.81
N ASP A 76 4.16 30.80 0.02
CA ASP A 76 4.09 31.25 -1.35
C ASP A 76 3.40 30.18 -2.21
N ASP A 77 2.44 30.64 -3.03
CA ASP A 77 1.64 29.86 -3.99
C ASP A 77 2.48 29.40 -5.21
N ASN A 78 3.76 29.08 -4.99
CA ASN A 78 4.57 28.35 -5.94
C ASN A 78 4.59 26.90 -5.43
N GLY A 79 4.06 25.97 -6.22
CA GLY A 79 3.90 24.55 -5.89
C GLY A 79 5.20 23.76 -5.70
N ASP A 80 6.09 24.24 -4.83
CA ASP A 80 7.28 23.59 -4.30
C ASP A 80 7.12 23.34 -2.79
N GLY A 81 5.87 23.16 -2.33
CA GLY A 81 5.63 22.43 -1.10
C GLY A 81 5.90 20.97 -1.39
N VAL A 82 6.96 20.38 -0.82
CA VAL A 82 7.29 18.95 -0.95
C VAL A 82 6.03 18.14 -0.68
N SER A 83 5.35 17.78 -1.77
CA SER A 83 4.17 16.93 -1.73
C SER A 83 4.73 15.56 -1.40
N THR A 84 4.82 15.29 -0.10
CA THR A 84 5.30 14.02 0.42
C THR A 84 4.17 13.02 0.23
N GLU A 85 3.92 12.67 -1.03
CA GLU A 85 2.94 11.66 -1.37
C GLU A 85 3.23 10.41 -0.52
N PRO A 86 2.18 9.81 0.05
CA PRO A 86 2.36 8.59 0.81
C PRO A 86 2.92 7.49 -0.09
N LEU A 87 3.75 6.63 0.48
CA LEU A 87 4.24 5.46 -0.22
C LEU A 87 3.18 4.36 -0.18
N LEU A 88 3.11 3.58 -1.24
CA LEU A 88 2.45 2.29 -1.31
C LEU A 88 3.52 1.22 -1.11
N VAL A 89 3.24 0.27 -0.21
CA VAL A 89 4.15 -0.82 0.17
C VAL A 89 3.39 -2.14 0.05
N ALA A 90 4.08 -3.21 -0.34
CA ALA A 90 3.53 -4.55 -0.39
C ALA A 90 2.99 -4.96 0.99
N GLY A 91 1.70 -5.28 1.05
CA GLY A 91 0.96 -5.56 2.27
C GLY A 91 0.99 -7.03 2.72
N PRO A 92 0.36 -7.34 3.86
CA PRO A 92 0.34 -8.69 4.46
C PRO A 92 -0.31 -9.77 3.61
N THR A 93 -1.33 -9.45 2.81
CA THR A 93 -2.07 -10.45 2.03
C THR A 93 -1.53 -10.64 0.62
N ALA A 94 -0.48 -9.89 0.25
CA ALA A 94 0.14 -10.01 -1.06
C ALA A 94 1.20 -11.10 -1.08
N PHE A 95 1.34 -11.75 -2.22
CA PHE A 95 2.48 -12.56 -2.60
C PHE A 95 3.23 -11.84 -3.73
N PRO A 96 4.12 -10.88 -3.41
CA PRO A 96 4.72 -9.98 -4.39
C PRO A 96 5.33 -10.76 -5.56
N SER A 97 4.77 -10.54 -6.74
CA SER A 97 5.16 -11.23 -7.98
C SER A 97 5.20 -10.20 -9.09
N PRO A 98 6.33 -9.51 -9.31
CA PRO A 98 6.39 -8.45 -10.29
C PRO A 98 6.09 -9.00 -11.70
N PRO A 99 5.42 -8.21 -12.55
CA PRO A 99 5.09 -8.62 -13.91
C PRO A 99 6.36 -8.83 -14.75
N ASP A 100 6.25 -9.55 -15.85
CA ASP A 100 7.37 -9.75 -16.78
C ASP A 100 7.98 -8.41 -17.21
N HIS A 101 9.31 -8.38 -17.39
CA HIS A 101 10.09 -7.19 -17.77
C HIS A 101 10.14 -6.08 -16.70
N ALA A 102 9.66 -6.33 -15.48
CA ALA A 102 9.76 -5.38 -14.38
C ALA A 102 11.14 -5.36 -13.70
N GLU A 103 11.98 -6.37 -13.90
CA GLU A 103 13.24 -6.51 -13.16
C GLU A 103 14.25 -5.35 -13.39
N ASP A 104 14.16 -4.68 -14.53
CA ASP A 104 15.06 -3.58 -14.90
C ASP A 104 14.48 -2.20 -14.52
N LEU A 105 13.24 -2.13 -14.03
CA LEU A 105 12.58 -0.87 -13.70
C LEU A 105 13.35 0.01 -12.72
N PRO A 106 14.03 -0.52 -11.67
CA PRO A 106 14.84 0.30 -10.79
C PRO A 106 15.92 1.11 -11.52
N HIS A 107 16.47 0.57 -12.61
CA HIS A 107 17.47 1.25 -13.43
C HIS A 107 16.86 2.22 -14.43
N ILE A 108 15.68 1.88 -14.97
CA ILE A 108 14.98 2.70 -15.97
C ILE A 108 14.36 3.95 -15.36
N LEU A 109 13.70 3.80 -14.20
CA LEU A 109 12.94 4.87 -13.57
C LEU A 109 13.80 5.83 -12.75
N ASP A 110 15.07 5.49 -12.50
CA ASP A 110 16.00 6.24 -11.66
C ASP A 110 15.40 6.53 -10.26
N VAL A 111 14.66 5.55 -9.72
CA VAL A 111 14.08 5.61 -8.38
C VAL A 111 14.90 4.72 -7.45
N GLU A 112 15.49 5.33 -6.44
CA GLU A 112 16.28 4.61 -5.44
C GLU A 112 15.38 3.71 -4.56
N PRO A 113 15.79 2.45 -4.30
CA PRO A 113 15.11 1.59 -3.35
C PRO A 113 15.05 2.21 -1.94
N ARG A 114 13.94 1.98 -1.26
CA ARG A 114 13.61 2.56 0.04
C ARG A 114 13.59 1.49 1.11
N THR A 115 14.09 1.85 2.29
CA THR A 115 13.93 1.02 3.48
C THR A 115 12.80 1.58 4.32
N ILE A 116 11.80 0.74 4.63
CA ILE A 116 10.63 1.12 5.42
C ILE A 116 10.77 0.58 6.83
N ASP A 117 10.47 1.42 7.81
CA ASP A 117 10.34 1.04 9.21
C ASP A 117 9.15 0.09 9.35
N ARG A 118 9.46 -1.21 9.53
CA ARG A 118 8.46 -2.28 9.56
C ARG A 118 7.59 -2.25 10.81
N GLU A 119 8.14 -1.82 11.95
CA GLU A 119 7.38 -1.67 13.19
C GLU A 119 6.33 -0.56 13.01
N ARG A 120 6.77 0.63 12.56
CA ARG A 120 5.87 1.77 12.33
C ARG A 120 4.83 1.49 11.24
N LEU A 121 5.22 0.77 10.19
CA LEU A 121 4.32 0.33 9.13
C LEU A 121 3.27 -0.65 9.68
N GLY A 122 3.70 -1.62 10.49
CA GLY A 122 2.84 -2.59 11.16
C GLY A 122 1.78 -1.92 12.02
N GLU A 123 2.18 -1.01 12.93
CA GLU A 123 1.28 -0.28 13.81
C GLU A 123 0.20 0.49 13.03
N ARG A 124 0.61 1.25 12.01
CA ARG A 124 -0.34 2.00 11.15
C ARG A 124 -1.29 1.08 10.39
N THR A 125 -0.82 -0.10 10.00
CA THR A 125 -1.66 -1.09 9.33
C THR A 125 -2.66 -1.72 10.30
N ARG A 126 -2.23 -1.99 11.56
CA ARG A 126 -3.12 -2.45 12.64
C ARG A 126 -4.24 -1.44 12.91
N ASP A 127 -3.92 -0.14 12.99
CA ASP A 127 -4.94 0.90 13.19
C ASP A 127 -6.01 0.87 12.09
N ARG A 128 -5.58 0.68 10.84
CA ARG A 128 -6.49 0.56 9.70
C ARG A 128 -7.31 -0.73 9.76
N PHE A 129 -6.67 -1.84 10.11
CA PHE A 129 -7.32 -3.13 10.29
C PHE A 129 -8.40 -3.08 11.37
N ALA A 130 -8.12 -2.47 12.52
CA ALA A 130 -9.08 -2.30 13.61
C ALA A 130 -10.32 -1.52 13.15
N ARG A 131 -10.15 -0.43 12.39
CA ARG A 131 -11.28 0.31 11.79
C ARG A 131 -12.09 -0.55 10.82
N ALA A 132 -11.42 -1.30 9.95
CA ALA A 132 -12.08 -2.18 9.01
C ALA A 132 -12.85 -3.31 9.72
N ALA A 133 -12.34 -3.80 10.86
CA ALA A 133 -13.03 -4.77 11.71
C ALA A 133 -14.27 -4.16 12.35
N ASP A 134 -14.16 -2.97 12.93
CA ASP A 134 -15.31 -2.26 13.52
C ASP A 134 -16.40 -2.02 12.45
N GLU A 135 -16.05 -1.53 11.26
CA GLU A 135 -16.99 -1.32 10.14
C GLU A 135 -17.65 -2.63 9.67
N ALA A 136 -16.90 -3.74 9.63
CA ALA A 136 -17.42 -5.05 9.24
C ALA A 136 -18.43 -5.61 10.26
N LEU A 137 -18.14 -5.40 11.55
CA LEU A 137 -19.02 -5.77 12.66
C LEU A 137 -20.30 -4.93 12.64
N GLU A 138 -20.18 -3.61 12.45
CA GLU A 138 -21.32 -2.69 12.37
C GLU A 138 -22.25 -3.00 11.18
N SER A 139 -21.67 -3.35 10.03
CA SER A 139 -22.43 -3.73 8.83
C SER A 139 -22.97 -5.16 8.87
N GLY A 140 -22.51 -6.01 9.80
CA GLY A 140 -22.89 -7.42 9.90
C GLY A 140 -22.47 -8.26 8.69
N SER A 141 -21.42 -7.85 7.97
CA SER A 141 -20.97 -8.54 6.75
C SER A 141 -20.11 -9.76 7.10
N ASN A 142 -20.74 -10.93 7.21
CA ASN A 142 -20.03 -12.18 7.54
C ASN A 142 -18.88 -12.51 6.58
N ASP A 143 -19.02 -12.23 5.29
CA ASP A 143 -17.93 -12.44 4.31
C ASP A 143 -16.74 -11.51 4.60
N ARG A 144 -17.00 -10.25 4.94
CA ARG A 144 -15.94 -9.31 5.31
C ARG A 144 -15.29 -9.69 6.65
N ILE A 145 -16.08 -10.13 7.63
CA ILE A 145 -15.59 -10.58 8.93
C ILE A 145 -14.65 -11.78 8.76
N ARG A 146 -15.03 -12.80 7.97
CA ARG A 146 -14.17 -13.95 7.67
C ARG A 146 -12.87 -13.54 6.98
N HIS A 147 -12.95 -12.67 5.98
CA HIS A 147 -11.75 -12.17 5.31
C HIS A 147 -10.81 -11.44 6.28
N LEU A 148 -11.36 -10.64 7.20
CA LEU A 148 -10.55 -9.92 8.19
C LEU A 148 -9.93 -10.86 9.24
N LEU A 149 -10.55 -12.01 9.54
CA LEU A 149 -9.90 -13.04 10.36
C LEU A 149 -8.64 -13.58 9.70
N ASP A 150 -8.69 -13.92 8.40
CA ASP A 150 -7.51 -14.36 7.66
C ASP A 150 -6.42 -13.28 7.66
N VAL A 151 -6.80 -12.03 7.33
CA VAL A 151 -5.90 -10.86 7.35
C VAL A 151 -5.23 -10.67 8.72
N SER A 152 -5.93 -10.96 9.82
CA SER A 152 -5.37 -10.82 11.17
C SER A 152 -4.17 -11.74 11.42
N TYR A 153 -4.15 -12.91 10.81
CA TYR A 153 -3.03 -13.85 10.91
C TYR A 153 -1.88 -13.43 9.99
N ASP A 154 -2.21 -13.03 8.75
CA ASP A 154 -1.22 -12.51 7.81
C ASP A 154 -0.52 -11.27 8.36
N LEU A 155 -1.25 -10.39 9.05
CA LEU A 155 -0.71 -9.17 9.69
C LEU A 155 0.34 -9.48 10.76
N GLU A 156 0.06 -10.42 11.67
CA GLU A 156 1.01 -10.82 12.72
C GLU A 156 2.23 -11.55 12.16
N ALA A 157 2.07 -12.27 11.04
CA ALA A 157 3.19 -12.88 10.32
C ALA A 157 4.04 -11.81 9.59
N TRP A 158 3.39 -10.76 9.10
CA TRP A 158 4.01 -9.73 8.26
C TRP A 158 4.74 -8.66 9.07
N ALA A 159 4.26 -8.28 10.27
CA ALA A 159 4.87 -7.26 11.11
C ALA A 159 4.78 -7.62 12.60
N PRO A 160 5.67 -7.06 13.46
CA PRO A 160 5.69 -7.35 14.90
C PRO A 160 4.55 -6.63 15.64
N ILE A 161 3.31 -6.99 15.32
CA ILE A 161 2.09 -6.48 15.92
C ILE A 161 1.28 -7.63 16.51
N ASP A 162 0.30 -7.27 17.33
CA ASP A 162 -0.70 -8.20 17.88
C ASP A 162 -2.06 -7.84 17.27
N CYS A 163 -2.92 -8.81 16.99
CA CYS A 163 -4.28 -8.62 16.50
C CYS A 163 -5.28 -9.45 17.31
N THR A 164 -4.87 -10.02 18.44
CA THR A 164 -5.67 -10.98 19.23
C THR A 164 -7.01 -10.39 19.67
N SER A 165 -7.05 -9.12 20.09
CA SER A 165 -8.28 -8.49 20.60
C SER A 165 -9.31 -8.22 19.51
N GLU A 166 -8.85 -7.83 18.32
CA GLU A 166 -9.68 -7.65 17.14
C GLU A 166 -10.20 -9.00 16.62
N ARG A 167 -9.32 -10.00 16.56
CA ARG A 167 -9.66 -11.36 16.11
C ARG A 167 -10.76 -11.99 16.97
N ALA A 168 -10.64 -11.89 18.29
CA ALA A 168 -11.67 -12.40 19.20
C ALA A 168 -13.05 -11.76 18.97
N ARG A 169 -13.10 -10.46 18.66
CA ARG A 169 -14.35 -9.75 18.34
C ARG A 169 -14.95 -10.20 17.00
N LEU A 170 -14.11 -10.46 16.00
CA LEU A 170 -14.54 -10.97 14.70
C LEU A 170 -15.05 -12.41 14.80
N ASP A 171 -14.38 -13.28 15.58
CA ASP A 171 -14.80 -14.66 15.82
C ASP A 171 -16.17 -14.71 16.53
N ASP A 172 -16.36 -13.95 17.61
CA ASP A 172 -17.62 -13.89 18.39
C ASP A 172 -18.83 -13.48 17.51
N ALA A 173 -18.61 -12.64 16.50
CA ALA A 173 -19.66 -12.21 15.59
C ALA A 173 -20.09 -13.28 14.56
N LEU A 174 -19.30 -14.35 14.37
CA LEU A 174 -19.60 -15.46 13.48
C LEU A 174 -20.25 -16.66 14.18
N GLU A 175 -20.26 -16.67 15.52
CA GLU A 175 -20.93 -17.68 16.35
C GLU A 175 -22.45 -17.42 16.47
#